data_AF-A0A2K3K0E5-F1
#
_entry.id   AF-A0A2K3K0E5-F1
#
_cell.length_a   1.000
_cell.length_b   1.000
_cell.length_c   1.000
_cell.angle_alpha   90.00
_cell.angle_beta   90.00
_cell.angle_gamma   90.00
#
_symmetry.space_group_name_H-M   'P 1'
#
loop_
_entity.id
_entity.type
_entity.pdbx_description
1 polymer ?
#
loop_
_entity_poly.entity_id
_entity_poly.type
_entity_poly.pdbx_seq_one_letter_code
_entity_poly.pdbx_strand_id
1 'polypeptide(L)' 'MVDDKLFKRGFASPLLLCVSEQEAKGILEEVHEEACGNHIGARALAGKILRA' A
#
# COMPACT_ATOMS: atom_id res chain seq x y z
N MET A 1 -7.85 15.96 5.75
CA MET A 1 -6.38 16.02 5.74
C MET A 1 -5.93 15.95 7.18
N VAL A 2 -5.05 15.02 7.52
CA VAL A 2 -4.45 14.89 8.85
C VAL A 2 -2.95 14.86 8.61
N ASP A 3 -2.18 15.72 9.28
CA ASP A 3 -0.73 15.84 9.08
C ASP A 3 -0.35 16.02 7.60
N ASP A 4 -1.07 16.87 6.88
CA ASP A 4 -0.90 17.13 5.43
C ASP A 4 -1.10 15.89 4.52
N LYS A 5 -1.64 14.81 5.06
CA LYS A 5 -1.95 13.58 4.32
C LYS A 5 -3.42 13.48 3.97
N LEU A 6 -3.67 12.99 2.75
CA LEU A 6 -5.01 12.68 2.26
C LEU A 6 -5.31 11.20 2.48
N PHE A 7 -6.55 10.91 2.86
CA PHE A 7 -7.01 9.54 3.10
C PHE A 7 -8.28 9.25 2.32
N LYS A 8 -8.34 8.08 1.71
CA LYS A 8 -9.53 7.55 1.06
C LYS A 8 -10.29 6.69 2.06
N ARG A 9 -11.54 7.08 2.33
CA ARG A 9 -12.46 6.34 3.20
C ARG A 9 -13.36 5.42 2.37
N GLY A 10 -13.32 4.12 2.64
CA GLY A 10 -14.34 3.19 2.17
C GLY A 10 -15.46 3.01 3.19
N PHE A 11 -16.55 2.37 2.77
CA PHE A 11 -17.74 2.17 3.61
C PHE A 11 -17.48 1.24 4.81
N ALA A 12 -16.68 0.19 4.61
CA ALA A 12 -16.30 -0.80 5.63
C ALA A 12 -14.80 -1.13 5.59
N SER A 13 -13.98 -0.35 4.88
CA SER A 13 -12.54 -0.57 4.78
C SER A 13 -11.78 0.39 5.69
N PRO A 14 -10.53 0.04 6.08
CA PRO A 14 -9.61 0.98 6.70
C PRO A 14 -9.45 2.25 5.86
N LEU A 15 -9.05 3.34 6.52
CA LEU A 15 -8.62 4.56 5.84
C LEU A 15 -7.34 4.25 5.06
N LEU A 16 -7.39 4.43 3.75
CA LEU A 16 -6.22 4.22 2.89
C LEU A 16 -5.49 5.53 2.69
N LEU A 17 -4.20 5.56 2.94
CA LEU A 17 -3.36 6.73 2.65
C LEU A 17 -3.29 6.96 1.13
N CYS A 18 -3.56 8.18 0.69
CA CYS A 18 -3.27 8.60 -0.67
C CYS A 18 -1.79 8.94 -0.78
N VAL A 19 -1.13 8.36 -1.77
CA VAL A 19 0.28 8.58 -2.09
C VAL A 19 0.41 9.10 -3.52
N SER A 20 1.45 9.87 -3.78
CA SER A 20 1.83 10.26 -5.15
C SER A 20 2.27 9.05 -5.97
N GLU A 21 2.34 9.20 -7.29
CA GLU A 21 2.85 8.14 -8.17
C GLU A 21 4.29 7.74 -7.84
N GLN A 22 5.12 8.70 -7.42
CA GLN A 22 6.51 8.49 -7.03
C GLN A 22 6.59 7.63 -5.77
N GLU A 23 5.83 7.99 -4.73
CA GLU A 23 5.74 7.22 -3.49
C GLU A 23 5.17 5.82 -3.74
N ALA A 24 4.14 5.71 -4.58
CA ALA A 24 3.56 4.42 -4.95
C ALA A 24 4.58 3.48 -5.60
N LYS A 25 5.45 3.99 -6.48
CA LYS A 25 6.54 3.20 -7.09
C LYS A 25 7.53 2.71 -6.05
N GLY A 26 7.96 3.58 -5.13
CA GLY A 26 8.86 3.20 -4.04
C GLY A 26 8.27 2.11 -3.13
N ILE A 27 7.00 2.25 -2.75
CA ILE A 27 6.29 1.23 -1.96
C ILE A 27 6.22 -0.09 -2.72
N LEU A 28 5.93 -0.06 -4.03
CA LEU A 28 5.86 -1.28 -4.84
C LEU A 28 7.22 -1.98 -4.97
N GLU A 29 8.31 -1.23 -5.10
CA GLU A 29 9.68 -1.75 -5.17
C GLU A 29 10.07 -2.41 -3.83
N GLU A 30 9.88 -1.72 -2.70
CA GLU A 30 10.15 -2.23 -1.36
C GLU A 30 9.38 -3.53 -1.10
N VAL A 31 8.08 -3.50 -1.39
CA VAL A 31 7.19 -4.64 -1.21
C VAL A 31 7.53 -5.79 -2.17
N HIS A 32 8.03 -5.51 -3.38
CA HIS A 32 8.49 -6.53 -4.32
C HIS A 32 9.76 -7.23 -3.85
N GLU A 33 10.75 -6.48 -3.35
CA GLU A 33 11.99 -7.04 -2.80
C GLU A 33 11.70 -7.93 -1.59
N GLU A 34 10.85 -7.48 -0.67
CA GLU A 34 10.41 -8.31 0.46
C GLU A 34 9.61 -9.55 0.03
N ALA A 35 8.79 -9.42 -1.03
CA ALA A 35 8.02 -10.52 -1.58
C ALA A 35 8.88 -11.58 -2.27
N CYS A 36 9.99 -11.17 -2.88
CA CYS A 36 10.93 -12.05 -3.58
C CYS A 36 11.52 -13.09 -2.61
N GLY A 37 11.77 -12.70 -1.35
CA GLY A 37 12.23 -13.63 -0.30
C GLY A 37 11.17 -14.62 0.21
N ASN A 38 9.87 -14.33 0.00
CA ASN A 38 8.76 -15.05 0.64
C ASN A 38 7.73 -15.63 -0.37
N HIS A 39 7.98 -15.49 -1.67
CA HIS A 39 7.13 -15.91 -2.81
C HIS A 39 5.63 -15.66 -2.61
N ILE A 40 5.25 -14.45 -2.20
CA ILE A 40 3.85 -14.08 -2.04
C ILE A 40 3.21 -13.71 -3.37
N GLY A 41 2.04 -14.31 -3.68
CA GLY A 41 1.31 -14.00 -4.91
C GLY A 41 0.72 -12.58 -4.92
N ALA A 42 0.45 -12.04 -6.12
CA ALA A 42 0.02 -10.65 -6.33
C ALA A 42 -1.21 -10.22 -5.49
N ARG A 43 -2.19 -11.11 -5.27
CA ARG A 43 -3.37 -10.82 -4.44
C ARG A 43 -3.00 -10.66 -2.95
N ALA A 44 -2.10 -11.48 -2.45
CA ALA A 44 -1.61 -11.39 -1.08
C ALA A 44 -0.79 -10.11 -0.89
N LEU A 45 0.01 -9.75 -1.91
CA LEU A 45 0.79 -8.52 -1.97
C LEU A 45 -0.09 -7.27 -1.86
N ALA A 46 -1.11 -7.17 -2.72
CA ALA A 46 -2.07 -6.05 -2.68
C ALA A 46 -2.78 -5.96 -1.32
N GLY A 47 -3.11 -7.11 -0.73
CA GLY A 47 -3.68 -7.16 0.61
C GLY A 47 -2.74 -6.63 1.71
N LYS A 48 -1.43 -6.86 1.61
CA LYS A 48 -0.44 -6.29 2.54
C LYS A 48 -0.39 -4.76 2.42
N ILE A 49 -0.31 -4.24 1.20
CA ILE A 49 -0.26 -2.79 0.94
C ILE A 49 -1.50 -2.08 1.50
N LEU A 50 -2.68 -2.67 1.34
CA LEU A 50 -3.94 -2.08 1.80
C LEU A 50 -4.20 -2.20 3.32
N ARG A 51 -3.33 -2.92 4.06
CA ARG A 51 -3.44 -3.13 5.51
C ARG A 51 -2.26 -2.55 6.31
N ALA A 52 -1.21 -2.09 5.63
CA ALA A 52 -0.03 -1.50 6.24
C ALA A 52 -0.35 -0.14 6.90
#